data_AF-A0AAP0MQF1-F1
#
_entry.id   AF-A0AAP0MQF1-F1
#
_cell.length_a   1.000
_cell.length_b   1.000
_cell.length_c   1.000
_cell.angle_alpha   90.00
_cell.angle_beta   90.00
_cell.angle_gamma   90.00
#
_symmetry.space_group_name_H-M   'P 1'
#
loop_
_entity.id
_entity.type
_entity.pdbx_description
1 polymer ?
#
loop_
_entity_poly.entity_id
_entity_poly.type
_entity_poly.pdbx_seq_one_letter_code
_entity_poly.pdbx_strand_id
1 'polypeptide(L)'
;MAARNVIDAMGKERRFNGVKLEWGFDQFIPLEAFNDASNGYLVDDTCVFVAELDERRQESQVFSAGDHKWKIVLYPMGNGCGDGDHLSLFLAFEDSTLEAIKVYARYTLRIFDQVGAKHKSFQDSNWFLTPESSWGWPRFVSLSEFNEPETGFLVNDVCVVEAEVAVLGISTAM
;
A
#
# COMPACT_ATOMS: atom_id res chain seq x y z
N MET A 1 2.46 -27.86 -10.10
CA MET A 1 2.03 -26.89 -9.07
C MET A 1 3.13 -25.86 -8.95
N ALA A 2 2.88 -24.61 -9.34
CA ALA A 2 3.86 -23.53 -9.23
C ALA A 2 4.01 -23.14 -7.74
N ALA A 3 5.25 -23.12 -7.25
CA ALA A 3 5.56 -22.60 -5.92
C ALA A 3 5.27 -21.10 -5.90
N ARG A 4 4.43 -20.64 -4.97
CA ARG A 4 4.21 -19.21 -4.72
C ARG A 4 5.24 -18.75 -3.70
N ASN A 5 5.96 -17.69 -4.04
CA ASN A 5 6.88 -17.03 -3.12
C ASN A 5 6.10 -16.00 -2.32
N VAL A 6 6.35 -15.90 -1.03
CA VAL A 6 5.77 -14.89 -0.14
C VAL A 6 6.92 -14.21 0.58
N ILE A 7 6.92 -12.89 0.59
CA ILE A 7 7.86 -12.10 1.39
C ILE A 7 7.25 -12.00 2.80
N ASP A 8 8.00 -12.41 3.83
CA ASP A 8 7.54 -12.26 5.20
C ASP A 8 7.61 -10.80 5.68
N ALA A 9 7.04 -10.52 6.85
CA ALA A 9 7.08 -9.19 7.48
C ALA A 9 8.50 -8.67 7.78
N MET A 10 9.55 -9.49 7.61
CA MET A 10 10.95 -9.12 7.75
C MET A 10 11.66 -8.96 6.39
N GLY A 11 10.92 -8.94 5.28
CA GLY A 11 11.46 -8.77 3.94
C GLY A 11 12.15 -10.02 3.37
N LYS A 12 12.02 -11.19 4.02
CA LYS A 12 12.67 -12.42 3.57
C LYS A 12 11.78 -13.19 2.61
N GLU A 13 12.30 -13.52 1.43
CA GLU A 13 11.64 -14.40 0.47
C GLU A 13 11.50 -15.80 1.07
N ARG A 14 10.25 -16.25 1.27
CA ARG A 14 9.91 -17.60 1.69
C ARG A 14 9.24 -18.33 0.53
N ARG A 15 9.72 -19.53 0.24
CA ARG A 15 9.15 -20.39 -0.80
C ARG A 15 8.30 -21.48 -0.17
N PHE A 16 7.04 -21.54 -0.53
CA PHE A 16 6.19 -22.68 -0.22
C PHE A 16 6.47 -23.80 -1.23
N ASN A 17 6.71 -25.01 -0.75
CA ASN A 17 6.82 -26.20 -1.61
C ASN A 17 5.97 -27.33 -1.04
N GLY A 18 5.79 -28.42 -1.80
CA GLY A 18 4.92 -29.54 -1.41
C GLY A 18 5.30 -30.27 -0.12
N VAL A 19 6.45 -29.93 0.49
CA VAL A 19 6.93 -30.48 1.77
C VAL A 19 6.83 -29.45 2.91
N LYS A 20 6.90 -28.15 2.60
CA LYS A 20 6.88 -27.06 3.58
C LYS A 20 5.68 -26.14 3.33
N LEU A 21 4.57 -26.48 3.99
CA LEU A 21 3.30 -25.76 3.94
C LEU A 21 3.20 -24.66 5.01
N GLU A 22 4.11 -24.64 5.99
CA GLU A 22 4.04 -23.73 7.13
C GLU A 22 5.34 -22.92 7.27
N TRP A 23 5.17 -21.65 7.58
CA TRP A 23 6.22 -20.69 7.85
C TRP A 23 5.81 -19.84 9.04
N GLY A 24 6.55 -19.94 10.14
CA GLY A 24 6.31 -19.17 11.37
C GLY A 24 7.59 -18.48 11.87
N PHE A 25 7.54 -18.03 13.11
CA PHE A 25 8.69 -17.51 13.86
C PHE A 25 9.01 -18.50 14.98
N ASP A 26 10.29 -18.86 15.13
CA ASP A 26 10.71 -19.79 16.21
C ASP A 26 10.52 -19.16 17.60
N GLN A 27 10.52 -17.83 17.66
CA GLN A 27 10.18 -17.04 18.84
C GLN A 27 9.35 -15.84 18.38
N PHE A 28 8.12 -15.74 18.89
CA PHE A 28 7.20 -14.64 18.56
C PHE A 28 7.01 -13.71 19.76
N ILE A 29 6.44 -14.23 20.85
CA ILE A 29 6.26 -13.52 22.11
C ILE A 29 6.80 -14.42 23.24
N PRO A 30 7.54 -13.89 24.24
CA PRO A 30 7.95 -14.65 25.40
C PRO A 30 6.75 -15.28 26.10
N LEU A 31 6.89 -16.53 26.57
CA LEU A 31 5.79 -17.24 27.24
C LEU A 31 5.22 -16.47 28.43
N GLU A 32 6.08 -15.74 29.15
CA GLU A 32 5.68 -14.87 30.26
C GLU A 32 4.78 -13.73 29.80
N ALA A 33 5.14 -13.06 28.70
CA ALA A 33 4.33 -11.98 28.13
C ALA A 33 3.03 -12.50 27.51
N PHE A 34 3.03 -13.72 26.96
CA PHE A 34 1.84 -14.36 26.40
C PHE A 34 0.83 -14.75 27.49
N ASN A 35 1.29 -15.26 28.63
CA ASN A 35 0.43 -15.68 29.75
C ASN A 35 0.03 -14.54 30.69
N ASP A 36 0.64 -13.36 30.54
CA ASP A 36 0.25 -12.17 31.29
C ASP A 36 -1.07 -11.61 30.74
N ALA A 37 -2.14 -11.79 31.52
CA ALA A 37 -3.49 -11.36 31.17
C ALA A 37 -3.58 -9.84 30.92
N SER A 38 -2.67 -9.02 31.45
CA SER A 38 -2.65 -7.58 31.17
C SER A 38 -2.26 -7.23 29.73
N ASN A 39 -1.59 -8.15 29.03
CA ASN A 39 -1.21 -7.95 27.63
C ASN A 39 -2.32 -8.34 26.63
N GLY A 40 -3.41 -8.97 27.08
CA GLY A 40 -4.60 -9.25 26.26
C GLY A 40 -4.48 -10.38 25.23
N TYR A 41 -3.37 -11.13 25.21
CA TYR A 41 -3.18 -12.28 24.29
C TYR A 41 -4.00 -13.52 24.67
N LEU A 42 -4.34 -13.65 25.95
CA LEU A 42 -5.08 -14.78 26.53
C LEU A 42 -6.20 -14.24 27.43
N VAL A 43 -7.46 -14.49 27.06
CA VAL A 43 -8.66 -14.10 27.83
C VAL A 43 -9.52 -15.34 28.01
N ASP A 44 -9.78 -15.75 29.27
CA ASP A 44 -10.57 -16.95 29.61
C ASP A 44 -10.16 -18.22 28.83
N ASP A 45 -8.88 -18.59 28.89
CA ASP A 45 -8.26 -19.70 28.15
C ASP A 45 -8.43 -19.63 26.61
N THR A 46 -8.95 -18.52 26.10
CA THR A 46 -9.11 -18.24 24.69
C THR A 46 -7.97 -17.33 24.23
N CYS A 47 -7.16 -17.82 23.31
CA CYS A 47 -6.13 -17.02 22.68
C CYS A 47 -6.76 -16.07 21.65
N VAL A 48 -6.47 -14.77 21.77
CA VAL A 48 -6.95 -13.74 20.85
C VAL A 48 -5.76 -13.27 20.00
N PHE A 49 -5.75 -13.64 18.72
CA PHE A 49 -4.87 -13.03 17.72
C PHE A 49 -5.70 -12.09 16.86
N VAL A 50 -5.38 -10.80 16.93
CA VAL A 50 -5.88 -9.85 15.93
C VAL A 50 -4.96 -9.95 14.72
N ALA A 51 -5.35 -10.76 13.73
CA ALA A 51 -4.78 -10.66 12.40
C ALA A 51 -5.39 -9.41 11.76
N GLU A 52 -4.62 -8.33 11.70
CA GLU A 52 -5.02 -7.13 10.96
C GLU A 52 -5.07 -7.49 9.47
N LEU A 53 -6.26 -7.83 8.98
CA LEU A 53 -6.53 -8.16 7.57
C LEU A 53 -6.43 -6.88 6.73
N ASP A 54 -5.22 -6.48 6.35
CA ASP A 54 -4.85 -5.43 5.37
C ASP A 54 -5.78 -4.19 5.25
N GLU A 55 -6.47 -3.80 6.32
CA GLU A 55 -7.29 -2.57 6.37
C GLU A 55 -6.40 -1.32 6.18
N ARG A 56 -5.10 -1.48 6.44
CA ARG A 56 -4.05 -0.48 6.21
C ARG A 56 -3.76 -0.20 4.74
N ARG A 57 -4.25 -1.02 3.81
CA ARG A 57 -3.99 -0.87 2.37
C ARG A 57 -5.29 -0.92 1.58
N GLN A 58 -5.55 0.15 0.85
CA GLN A 58 -6.72 0.28 -0.01
C GLN A 58 -6.28 0.46 -1.45
N GLU A 59 -6.95 -0.23 -2.38
CA GLU A 59 -6.70 -0.09 -3.82
C GLU A 59 -7.93 0.49 -4.51
N SER A 60 -7.71 1.36 -5.49
CA SER A 60 -8.78 1.77 -6.40
C SER A 60 -9.17 0.65 -7.36
N GLN A 61 -10.31 0.81 -8.02
CA GLN A 61 -10.54 0.09 -9.27
C GLN A 61 -9.46 0.41 -10.29
N VAL A 62 -9.17 -0.56 -11.17
CA VAL A 62 -8.24 -0.37 -12.28
C VAL A 62 -8.84 0.61 -13.28
N PHE A 63 -8.04 1.58 -13.72
CA PHE A 63 -8.41 2.55 -14.73
C PHE A 63 -7.38 2.61 -15.86
N SER A 64 -7.77 3.17 -17.00
CA SER A 64 -6.92 3.24 -18.20
C SER A 64 -6.46 4.67 -18.47
N ALA A 65 -5.17 4.83 -18.74
CA ALA A 65 -4.56 6.09 -19.17
C ALA A 65 -3.34 5.81 -20.06
N GLY A 66 -3.25 6.51 -21.20
CA GLY A 66 -2.17 6.33 -22.18
C GLY A 66 -2.04 4.88 -22.69
N ASP A 67 -3.18 4.23 -22.96
CA ASP A 67 -3.30 2.82 -23.36
C ASP A 67 -2.78 1.79 -22.35
N HIS A 68 -2.55 2.21 -21.11
CA HIS A 68 -2.09 1.34 -20.04
C HIS A 68 -3.05 1.31 -18.84
N LYS A 69 -2.97 0.24 -18.04
CA LYS A 69 -3.77 0.03 -16.82
C LYS A 69 -3.01 0.44 -15.57
N TRP A 70 -3.73 1.14 -14.70
CA TRP A 70 -3.20 1.71 -13.47
C TRP A 70 -4.17 1.51 -12.32
N LYS A 71 -3.67 1.59 -11.10
CA LYS A 71 -4.45 1.67 -9.87
C LYS A 71 -3.82 2.64 -8.89
N ILE A 72 -4.63 3.23 -8.02
CA ILE A 72 -4.16 4.00 -6.89
C ILE A 72 -4.04 3.05 -5.71
N VAL A 73 -2.92 3.12 -4.99
CA VAL A 73 -2.70 2.40 -3.73
C VAL A 73 -2.59 3.43 -2.61
N LEU A 74 -3.50 3.36 -1.66
CA LEU A 74 -3.62 4.24 -0.50
C LEU A 74 -3.28 3.45 0.76
N TYR A 75 -2.43 4.03 1.61
CA TYR A 75 -2.20 3.54 2.96
C TYR A 75 -2.64 4.61 3.95
N PRO A 76 -3.85 4.51 4.54
CA PRO A 76 -4.39 5.56 5.39
C PRO A 76 -3.50 5.86 6.60
N MET A 77 -2.88 4.83 7.18
CA MET A 77 -1.96 4.94 8.34
C MET A 77 -0.48 5.00 7.93
N GLY A 78 -0.19 5.08 6.63
CA GLY A 78 1.16 5.18 6.11
C GLY A 78 1.81 3.85 5.72
N ASN A 79 2.96 3.98 5.06
CA ASN A 79 3.78 2.89 4.57
C ASN A 79 5.26 3.33 4.54
N GLY A 80 6.18 2.40 4.75
CA GLY A 80 7.62 2.67 4.70
C GLY A 80 8.04 3.77 5.67
N CYS A 81 8.73 4.81 5.17
CA CYS A 81 9.23 5.89 6.03
C CYS A 81 8.16 6.87 6.55
N GLY A 82 6.89 6.70 6.16
CA GLY A 82 5.75 7.47 6.67
C GLY A 82 4.80 6.68 7.57
N ASP A 83 5.11 5.41 7.85
CA ASP A 83 4.26 4.53 8.67
C ASP A 83 3.96 5.13 10.05
N GLY A 84 2.68 5.16 10.42
CA GLY A 84 2.16 5.70 11.67
C GLY A 84 2.14 7.22 11.80
N ASP A 85 2.59 7.98 10.79
CA ASP A 85 2.78 9.44 10.87
C ASP A 85 2.20 10.20 9.66
N HIS A 86 2.19 9.58 8.48
CA HIS A 86 1.65 10.17 7.26
C HIS A 86 0.77 9.18 6.51
N LEU A 87 -0.30 9.67 5.89
CA LEU A 87 -0.99 8.96 4.82
C LEU A 87 -0.02 8.82 3.63
N SER A 88 0.08 7.61 3.08
CA SER A 88 0.88 7.35 1.88
C SER A 88 0.00 7.10 0.66
N LEU A 89 0.42 7.60 -0.49
CA LEU A 89 -0.34 7.49 -1.73
C LEU A 89 0.59 7.18 -2.91
N PHE A 90 0.24 6.15 -3.67
CA PHE A 90 1.04 5.64 -4.78
C PHE A 90 0.18 5.38 -6.02
N LEU A 91 0.81 5.53 -7.19
CA LEU A 91 0.32 5.02 -8.45
C LEU A 91 1.00 3.69 -8.72
N ALA A 92 0.22 2.64 -8.96
CA ALA A 92 0.74 1.33 -9.36
C ALA A 92 0.34 1.02 -10.80
N PHE A 93 1.29 0.40 -11.51
CA PHE A 93 1.10 -0.07 -12.88
C PHE A 93 0.53 -1.49 -12.85
N GLU A 94 -0.53 -1.77 -13.60
CA GLU A 94 -1.27 -3.05 -13.51
C GLU A 94 -1.20 -3.87 -14.80
N ASP A 95 -0.62 -3.35 -15.88
CA ASP A 95 -0.53 -4.11 -17.12
C ASP A 95 0.41 -5.30 -16.97
N SER A 96 -0.22 -6.46 -16.96
CA SER A 96 0.42 -7.76 -16.97
C SER A 96 0.73 -8.14 -18.41
N THR A 97 1.86 -7.67 -18.96
CA THR A 97 2.29 -8.10 -20.29
C THR A 97 3.51 -9.00 -20.20
N LEU A 98 3.41 -10.15 -20.88
CA LEU A 98 4.46 -11.15 -21.11
C LEU A 98 5.72 -10.59 -21.80
N GLU A 99 5.64 -9.34 -22.29
CA GLU A 99 6.74 -8.59 -22.88
C GLU A 99 7.28 -7.58 -21.86
N ALA A 100 8.60 -7.55 -21.69
CA ALA A 100 9.30 -6.68 -20.76
C ALA A 100 9.31 -5.21 -21.26
N ILE A 101 8.14 -4.59 -21.28
CA ILE A 101 7.97 -3.16 -21.57
C ILE A 101 8.25 -2.33 -20.32
N LYS A 102 8.82 -1.14 -20.53
CA LYS A 102 9.02 -0.11 -19.52
C LYS A 102 8.25 1.12 -19.95
N VAL A 103 7.38 1.61 -19.09
CA VAL A 103 6.55 2.78 -19.37
C VAL A 103 7.10 3.96 -18.58
N TYR A 104 7.50 5.03 -19.28
CA TYR A 104 7.81 6.31 -18.65
C TYR A 104 6.53 7.13 -18.59
N ALA A 105 6.04 7.39 -17.38
CA ALA A 105 4.81 8.14 -17.18
C ALA A 105 5.04 9.27 -16.18
N ARG A 106 4.47 10.43 -16.52
CA ARG A 106 4.27 11.53 -15.58
C ARG A 106 2.90 11.37 -14.95
N TYR A 107 2.83 11.53 -13.64
CA TYR A 107 1.58 11.40 -12.92
C TYR A 107 1.45 12.46 -11.83
N THR A 108 0.21 12.87 -11.59
CA THR A 108 -0.18 13.74 -10.48
C THR A 108 -1.09 12.94 -9.57
N LEU A 109 -0.77 12.84 -8.28
CA LEU A 109 -1.69 12.31 -7.27
C LEU A 109 -2.22 13.46 -6.43
N ARG A 110 -3.53 13.43 -6.15
CA ARG A 110 -4.24 14.50 -5.44
C ARG A 110 -5.17 13.95 -4.38
N ILE A 111 -5.20 14.60 -3.22
CA ILE A 111 -6.23 14.42 -2.19
C ILE A 111 -7.14 15.65 -2.17
N PHE A 112 -8.44 15.41 -2.10
CA PHE A 112 -9.45 16.46 -2.15
C PHE A 112 -9.81 16.95 -0.76
N ASP A 113 -9.67 18.25 -0.55
CA ASP A 113 -10.51 18.98 0.40
C ASP A 113 -11.97 18.99 -0.11
N GLN A 114 -12.84 18.27 0.61
CA GLN A 114 -14.25 18.07 0.28
C GLN A 114 -15.15 19.22 0.78
N VAL A 115 -14.62 20.18 1.54
CA VAL A 115 -15.37 21.25 2.19
C VAL A 115 -15.07 22.61 1.55
N GLY A 116 -13.79 22.93 1.33
CA GLY A 116 -13.33 24.25 0.90
C GLY A 116 -12.92 24.35 -0.57
N ALA A 117 -12.23 23.34 -1.11
CA ALA A 117 -11.53 23.28 -2.40
C ALA A 117 -10.00 23.51 -2.36
N LYS A 118 -9.37 23.47 -1.18
CA LYS A 118 -7.90 23.49 -1.04
C LYS A 118 -7.31 22.10 -1.15
N HIS A 119 -7.33 21.53 -2.36
CA HIS A 119 -6.75 20.22 -2.62
C HIS A 119 -5.22 20.23 -2.49
N LYS A 120 -4.64 19.08 -2.16
CA LYS A 120 -3.19 18.90 -2.08
C LYS A 120 -2.77 17.87 -3.12
N SER A 121 -1.82 18.24 -3.97
CA SER A 121 -1.37 17.41 -5.08
C SER A 121 0.13 17.44 -5.23
N PHE A 122 0.70 16.30 -5.63
CA PHE A 122 2.10 16.17 -5.97
C PHE A 122 2.22 15.50 -7.34
N GLN A 123 3.27 15.88 -8.08
CA GLN A 123 3.53 15.39 -9.42
C GLN A 123 4.96 14.85 -9.50
N ASP A 124 5.14 13.73 -10.20
CA ASP A 124 6.45 13.17 -10.50
C ASP A 124 6.43 12.40 -11.83
N SER A 125 7.59 11.94 -12.30
CA SER A 125 7.72 11.15 -13.53
C SER A 125 8.70 10.02 -13.35
N ASN A 126 8.23 8.78 -13.49
CA ASN A 126 9.02 7.59 -13.21
C ASN A 126 8.87 6.54 -14.31
N TRP A 127 9.86 5.64 -14.36
CA TRP A 127 9.78 4.43 -15.16
C TRP A 127 9.06 3.33 -14.37
N PHE A 128 8.01 2.77 -14.96
CA PHE A 128 7.27 1.62 -14.44
C PHE A 128 7.74 0.38 -15.21
N LEU A 129 8.32 -0.58 -14.49
CA LEU A 129 9.04 -1.71 -15.09
C LEU A 129 8.26 -3.02 -15.01
N THR A 130 7.40 -3.16 -14.01
CA THR A 130 6.66 -4.39 -13.72
C THR A 130 5.24 -4.05 -13.24
N PRO A 131 4.29 -5.00 -13.32
CA PRO A 131 2.93 -4.85 -12.76
C PRO A 131 2.91 -4.65 -11.22
N GLU A 132 4.06 -4.81 -10.55
CA GLU A 132 4.20 -4.58 -9.11
C GLU A 132 4.93 -3.25 -8.83
N SER A 133 5.40 -2.57 -9.88
CA SER A 133 6.05 -1.27 -9.75
C SER A 133 5.03 -0.22 -9.36
N SER A 134 5.27 0.42 -8.23
CA SER A 134 4.49 1.57 -7.76
C SER A 134 5.41 2.72 -7.38
N TRP A 135 4.95 3.94 -7.66
CA TRP A 135 5.67 5.16 -7.36
C TRP A 135 4.72 6.17 -6.73
N GLY A 136 5.22 6.97 -5.80
CA GLY A 136 4.39 7.88 -5.02
C GLY A 136 5.11 8.41 -3.79
N TRP A 137 4.34 8.80 -2.79
CA TRP A 137 4.85 9.47 -1.61
C TRP A 137 4.49 8.69 -0.35
N PRO A 138 5.49 8.10 0.33
CA PRO A 138 5.31 7.55 1.68
C PRO A 138 4.82 8.61 2.67
N ARG A 139 5.20 9.88 2.48
CA ARG A 139 4.78 11.03 3.29
C ARG A 139 3.96 12.00 2.45
N PHE A 140 2.74 11.65 2.08
CA PHE A 140 1.89 12.47 1.21
C PHE A 140 1.21 13.60 2.00
N VAL A 141 0.49 13.24 3.08
CA VAL A 141 -0.13 14.18 4.04
C VAL A 141 0.10 13.66 5.45
N SER A 142 0.45 14.50 6.41
CA SER A 142 0.62 14.05 7.80
C SER A 142 -0.73 13.62 8.38
N LEU A 143 -0.74 12.64 9.28
CA LEU A 143 -1.99 12.21 9.91
C LEU A 143 -2.63 13.33 10.73
N SER A 144 -1.84 14.26 11.27
CA SER A 144 -2.37 15.46 11.94
C SER A 144 -3.15 16.37 10.99
N GLU A 145 -2.64 16.63 9.79
CA GLU A 145 -3.30 17.44 8.77
C GLU A 145 -4.49 16.71 8.14
N PHE A 146 -4.36 15.39 7.92
CA PHE A 146 -5.40 14.55 7.32
C PHE A 146 -6.66 14.44 8.20
N ASN A 147 -6.48 14.35 9.52
CA ASN A 147 -7.58 14.24 10.48
C ASN A 147 -8.12 15.59 10.97
N GLU A 148 -7.52 16.70 10.55
CA GLU A 148 -7.97 18.04 10.92
C GLU A 148 -9.29 18.37 10.19
N PRO A 149 -10.43 18.57 10.87
CA PRO A 149 -11.72 18.77 10.21
C PRO A 149 -11.75 19.98 9.26
N GLU A 150 -10.93 21.00 9.53
CA GLU A 150 -10.85 22.21 8.69
C GLU A 150 -10.16 21.99 7.34
N THR A 151 -9.35 20.93 7.17
CA THR A 151 -8.69 20.64 5.90
C THR A 151 -9.62 19.94 4.90
N GLY A 152 -10.71 19.34 5.40
CA GLY A 152 -11.71 18.66 4.58
C GLY A 152 -11.20 17.41 3.85
N PHE A 153 -10.00 16.91 4.17
CA PHE A 153 -9.44 15.72 3.53
C PHE A 153 -10.16 14.43 3.96
N LEU A 154 -10.67 14.39 5.18
CA LEU A 154 -11.49 13.31 5.72
C LEU A 154 -12.85 13.87 6.14
N VAL A 155 -13.93 13.40 5.50
CA VAL A 155 -15.30 13.80 5.82
C VAL A 155 -16.15 12.54 5.96
N ASN A 156 -16.74 12.33 7.14
CA ASN A 156 -17.53 11.12 7.46
C ASN A 156 -16.77 9.81 7.15
N ASP A 157 -15.51 9.73 7.58
CA ASP A 157 -14.60 8.60 7.33
C ASP A 157 -14.33 8.32 5.83
N VAL A 158 -14.67 9.26 4.95
CA VAL A 158 -14.42 9.17 3.51
C VAL A 158 -13.34 10.18 3.10
N CYS A 159 -12.36 9.67 2.37
CA CYS A 159 -11.31 10.46 1.70
C CYS A 159 -11.44 10.24 0.19
N VAL A 160 -11.29 11.32 -0.59
CA VAL A 160 -11.35 11.26 -2.05
C VAL A 160 -9.97 11.59 -2.61
N VAL A 161 -9.45 10.65 -3.40
CA VAL A 161 -8.15 10.78 -4.09
C VAL A 161 -8.32 10.62 -5.58
N GLU A 162 -7.41 11.23 -6.34
CA GLU A 162 -7.41 11.20 -7.80
C GLU A 162 -5.98 11.04 -8.32
N ALA A 163 -5.88 10.40 -9.48
CA ALA A 163 -4.66 10.27 -10.24
C ALA A 163 -4.87 10.77 -11.67
N GLU A 164 -4.00 11.67 -12.11
CA GLU A 164 -3.84 12.03 -13.52
C GLU A 164 -2.56 11.38 -14.04
N VAL A 165 -2.60 10.74 -15.20
CA VAL A 165 -1.45 10.01 -15.76
C VAL A 165 -1.26 10.39 -17.23
N ALA A 166 -0.03 10.72 -17.60
CA ALA A 166 0.40 11.00 -18.95
C ALA A 166 1.61 10.11 -19.31
N VAL A 167 1.42 9.18 -20.24
CA VAL A 167 2.51 8.36 -20.76
C VAL A 167 3.39 9.20 -21.69
N LEU A 168 4.68 9.25 -21.38
CA LEU A 168 5.68 10.06 -22.08
C LEU A 168 6.64 9.24 -22.94
N GLY A 169 6.75 7.94 -22.68
CA GLY A 169 7.60 7.06 -23.47
C GLY A 169 7.40 5.59 -23.12
N ILE A 170 7.70 4.72 -24.08
CA ILE A 170 7.67 3.27 -23.92
C ILE A 170 9.01 2.74 -24.42
N SER A 171 9.63 1.85 -23.66
CA SER A 171 10.88 1.20 -24.03
C SER A 171 10.75 -0.31 -23.85
N THR A 172 11.19 -1.08 -24.83
CA THR A 172 11.25 -2.55 -24.76
C THR A 172 12.61 -2.95 -24.20
N ALA A 173 12.64 -3.80 -23.17
CA ALA A 173 13.89 -4.47 -22.78
C ALA A 173 14.25 -5.50 -23.87
N MET A 174 15.32 -5.21 -24.63
CA MET A 174 16.00 -6.19 -25.50
C MET A 174 16.89 -7.12 -24.69
#